data_AF-A0A376WWB1-F1
#
_entry.id   AF-A0A376WWB1-F1
#
_cell.length_a   1.000
_cell.length_b   1.000
_cell.length_c   1.000
_cell.angle_alpha   90.00
_cell.angle_beta   90.00
_cell.angle_gamma   90.00
#
_symmetry.space_group_name_H-M   'P 1'
#
loop_
_entity.id
_entity.type
_entity.pdbx_description
1 polymer ?
#
loop_
_entity_poly.entity_id
_entity_poly.type
_entity_poly.pdbx_seq_one_letter_code
_entity_poly.pdbx_strand_id
1 'polypeptide(L)' 'MPKIVILPHQDLCPDGAVLEANSGETILDAALA' A
#
# COMPACT_ATOMS: atom_id res chain seq x y z
N MET A 1 -2.44 -2.73 -13.27
CA MET A 1 -2.60 -2.95 -11.83
C MET A 1 -3.19 -1.67 -11.24
N PRO A 2 -4.25 -1.74 -10.43
CA PRO A 2 -4.67 -0.60 -9.63
C PRO A 2 -3.54 -0.11 -8.72
N LYS A 3 -3.53 1.20 -8.45
CA LYS A 3 -2.61 1.81 -7.50
C LYS A 3 -3.29 1.96 -6.15
N ILE A 4 -2.58 1.60 -5.08
CA ILE A 4 -2.94 1.90 -3.70
C ILE A 4 -2.00 3.00 -3.20
N VAL A 5 -2.55 4.12 -2.75
CA VAL A 5 -1.77 5.19 -2.13
C VAL A 5 -1.90 5.04 -0.62
N ILE A 6 -0.79 4.69 0.03
CA ILE A 6 -0.66 4.72 1.49
C ILE A 6 -0.26 6.14 1.88
N LEU A 7 -1.13 6.80 2.64
CA LEU A 7 -0.82 8.11 3.18
C LEU A 7 0.28 8.00 4.25
N PRO A 8 1.05 9.07 4.48
CA PRO A 8 2.02 9.14 5.57
C PRO A 8 1.47 8.64 6.91
N HIS A 9 2.15 7.67 7.50
CA HIS A 9 1.89 7.15 8.84
C HIS A 9 3.18 7.16 9.65
N GLN A 10 3.21 7.96 10.72
CA GLN A 10 4.40 8.25 11.54
C GLN A 10 5.26 7.03 11.92
N ASP A 11 4.65 5.89 12.26
CA ASP A 11 5.38 4.73 12.80
C ASP A 11 5.64 3.63 11.76
N LEU A 12 4.84 3.59 10.68
CA LEU A 12 4.75 2.43 9.78
C LEU A 12 5.14 2.78 8.34
N CYS A 13 4.89 4.02 7.92
CA CYS A 13 5.19 4.49 6.58
C CYS A 13 5.31 6.03 6.59
N PRO A 14 6.38 6.60 7.18
CA PRO A 14 6.47 8.06 7.43
C PRO A 14 6.29 8.92 6.18
N ASP A 15 6.77 8.44 5.04
CA ASP A 15 6.71 9.15 3.76
C ASP A 15 5.48 8.76 2.90
N GLY A 16 4.67 7.82 3.39
CA GLY A 16 3.65 7.16 2.57
C GLY A 16 4.27 6.27 1.48
N ALA A 17 3.42 5.67 0.66
CA ALA A 17 3.85 4.81 -0.45
C ALA A 17 2.81 4.77 -1.57
N VAL A 18 3.27 4.42 -2.77
CA VAL A 18 2.39 4.07 -3.89
C VAL A 18 2.71 2.64 -4.30
N LEU A 19 1.72 1.76 -4.12
CA LEU A 19 1.83 0.33 -4.37
C LEU A 19 1.02 -0.04 -5.61
N GLU A 20 1.51 -0.99 -6.39
CA GLU A 20 0.74 -1.64 -7.46
C GLU A 20 0.14 -2.93 -6.88
N ALA A 21 -1.16 -3.14 -7.05
CA ALA A 21 -1.85 -4.33 -6.56
C ALA A 21 -2.66 -5.01 -7.67
N ASN A 22 -2.91 -6.30 -7.52
CA ASN A 22 -3.80 -7.04 -8.42
C ASN A 22 -5.27 -6.88 -8.00
N SER A 23 -6.20 -6.98 -8.96
CA SER A 23 -7.64 -6.95 -8.62
C SER A 23 -8.00 -8.19 -7.81
N GLY A 24 -8.58 -7.99 -6.62
CA GLY A 24 -8.92 -9.07 -5.68
C GLY A 24 -7.84 -9.41 -4.66
N GLU A 25 -6.65 -8.80 -4.75
CA GLU A 25 -5.62 -8.86 -3.71
C GLU A 25 -6.09 -8.10 -2.45
N THR A 26 -5.75 -8.61 -1.26
CA THR A 26 -6.11 -7.90 -0.02
C THR A 26 -5.16 -6.72 0.19
N ILE A 27 -5.67 -5.65 0.82
CA ILE A 27 -4.86 -4.46 1.10
C ILE A 27 -3.67 -4.80 2.00
N LEU A 28 -3.84 -5.73 2.95
CA LEU A 28 -2.77 -6.12 3.86
C LEU A 28 -1.65 -6.87 3.12
N ASP A 29 -2.00 -7.80 2.24
CA ASP A 29 -1.01 -8.54 1.46
C ASP A 29 -0.21 -7.59 0.56
N ALA A 30 -0.89 -6.65 -0.12
CA ALA A 30 -0.24 -5.66 -0.95
C ALA A 30 0.69 -4.72 -0.15
N ALA A 31 0.36 -4.42 1.12
CA ALA A 31 1.17 -3.56 1.98
C ALA A 31 2.40 -4.25 2.60
N LEU A 32 2.44 -5.58 2.62
CA LEU A 32 3.51 -6.39 3.22
C LEU A 32 4.44 -7.06 2.19
N ALA A 33 4.16 -6.91 0.89
CA ALA A 33 4.95 -7.42 -0.23
C ALA A 33 6.13 -6.50 -0.57
#